data_AF-A0A177AJG5-F1
#
_entry.id   AF-A0A177AJG5-F1
#
_cell.length_a   1.000
_cell.length_b   1.000
_cell.length_c   1.000
_cell.angle_alpha   90.00
_cell.angle_beta   90.00
_cell.angle_gamma   90.00
#
_symmetry.space_group_name_H-M   'P 1'
#
loop_
_entity.id
_entity.type
_entity.pdbx_description
1 polymer ?
#
loop_
_entity_poly.entity_id
_entity_poly.type
_entity_poly.pdbx_seq_one_letter_code
_entity_poly.pdbx_strand_id
1 'polypeptide(L)'
;MDASLPRTDLQRWRLKSTEGVHHWFYLSEEQAKKQQQSVAERYFLGYPTGAPTLPTPQSFTDTALNGYSFFQRLQLEDGHWGCDYGGPSFLLPGLVFAM
;
A
#
# COMPACT_ATOMS: atom_id res chain seq x y z
N MET A 1 -8.47 5.57 -16.67
CA MET A 1 -7.55 4.53 -17.16
C MET A 1 -8.32 3.61 -18.07
N ASP A 2 -7.78 3.28 -19.24
CA ASP A 2 -8.41 2.36 -20.17
C ASP A 2 -8.59 0.98 -19.52
N ALA A 3 -9.82 0.46 -19.55
CA ALA A 3 -10.14 -0.86 -19.00
C ALA A 3 -9.62 -2.01 -19.89
N SER A 4 -9.20 -1.71 -21.12
CA SER A 4 -8.69 -2.68 -22.09
C SER A 4 -7.27 -3.16 -21.78
N LEU A 5 -6.51 -2.42 -20.96
CA LEU A 5 -5.13 -2.78 -20.66
C LEU A 5 -5.06 -4.01 -19.74
N PRO A 6 -4.15 -4.97 -20.03
CA PRO A 6 -3.97 -6.14 -19.17
C PRO A 6 -3.55 -5.69 -17.77
N ARG A 7 -4.22 -6.26 -16.75
CA ARG A 7 -3.94 -5.98 -15.35
C ARG A 7 -3.27 -7.17 -14.69
N THR A 8 -2.35 -6.89 -13.79
CA THR A 8 -1.82 -7.90 -12.88
C THR A 8 -2.82 -8.19 -11.77
N ASP A 9 -2.71 -9.35 -11.13
CA ASP A 9 -3.46 -9.65 -9.92
C ASP A 9 -2.86 -8.88 -8.74
N LEU A 10 -3.60 -7.89 -8.24
CA LEU A 10 -3.16 -7.03 -7.14
C LEU A 10 -2.83 -7.81 -5.86
N GLN A 11 -3.44 -8.98 -5.64
CA GLN A 11 -3.20 -9.78 -4.45
C GLN A 11 -1.82 -10.45 -4.43
N ARG A 12 -1.07 -10.39 -5.54
CA ARG A 12 0.28 -10.97 -5.68
C ARG A 12 1.40 -9.95 -5.47
N TRP A 13 1.10 -8.67 -5.34
CA TRP A 13 2.09 -7.65 -5.04
C TRP A 13 2.43 -7.61 -3.55
N ARG A 14 3.73 -7.58 -3.20
CA ARG A 14 4.25 -7.39 -1.84
C ARG A 14 5.19 -6.21 -1.76
N LEU A 15 5.12 -5.48 -0.66
CA LEU A 15 6.02 -4.39 -0.32
C LEU A 15 7.04 -4.91 0.70
N LYS A 16 8.31 -4.92 0.32
CA LYS A 16 9.40 -5.11 1.27
C LYS A 16 9.94 -3.75 1.68
N SER A 17 10.06 -3.55 2.99
CA SER A 17 10.82 -2.46 3.57
C SER A 17 12.11 -3.00 4.18
N THR A 18 13.22 -2.32 3.97
CA THR A 18 14.47 -2.60 4.67
C THR A 18 15.20 -1.29 4.87
N GLU A 19 15.38 -0.88 6.13
CA GLU A 19 16.05 0.38 6.50
C GLU A 19 15.45 1.62 5.78
N GLY A 20 14.12 1.64 5.63
CA GLY A 20 13.41 2.74 4.96
C GLY A 20 13.34 2.62 3.43
N VAL A 21 14.04 1.67 2.82
CA VAL A 21 14.01 1.45 1.36
C VAL A 21 12.83 0.56 0.99
N HIS A 22 11.99 1.02 0.04
CA HIS A 22 10.76 0.34 -0.38
C HIS A 22 10.94 -0.34 -1.73
N HIS A 23 10.63 -1.63 -1.81
CA HIS A 23 10.61 -2.38 -3.06
C HIS A 23 9.32 -3.18 -3.21
N TRP A 24 8.71 -3.11 -4.38
CA TRP A 24 7.55 -3.91 -4.74
C TRP A 24 7.97 -5.16 -5.51
N PHE A 25 7.42 -6.30 -5.11
CA PHE A 25 7.66 -7.60 -5.73
C PHE A 25 6.35 -8.21 -6.20
N TYR A 26 6.38 -8.81 -7.39
CA TYR A 26 5.26 -9.59 -7.90
C TYR A 26 5.51 -11.08 -7.64
N LEU A 27 4.73 -11.67 -6.72
CA LEU A 27 4.88 -13.06 -6.31
C LEU A 27 4.34 -14.04 -7.34
N SER A 28 4.84 -15.28 -7.34
CA SER A 28 4.15 -16.42 -7.96
C SER A 28 2.87 -16.78 -7.18
N GLU A 29 1.97 -17.55 -7.79
CA GLU A 29 0.75 -18.00 -7.11
C GLU A 29 1.06 -18.84 -5.86
N GLU A 30 2.07 -19.70 -5.94
CA GLU A 30 2.51 -20.53 -4.81
C GLU A 30 3.10 -19.70 -3.65
N GLN A 31 3.79 -18.60 -3.97
CA GLN A 31 4.28 -17.68 -2.95
C GLN A 31 3.15 -16.86 -2.33
N ALA A 32 2.20 -16.37 -3.15
CA ALA A 32 1.06 -15.58 -2.69
C ALA A 32 0.14 -16.36 -1.74
N LYS A 33 0.03 -17.70 -1.91
CA LYS A 33 -0.67 -18.59 -0.97
C LYS A 33 0.01 -18.66 0.41
N LYS A 34 1.34 -18.49 0.48
CA LYS A 34 2.13 -18.61 1.71
C LYS A 34 2.27 -17.29 2.47
N GLN A 35 2.26 -16.18 1.75
CA GLN A 35 2.46 -14.85 2.32
C GLN A 35 1.23 -13.99 2.05
N GLN A 36 0.41 -13.73 3.07
CA GLN A 36 -0.74 -12.85 2.93
C GLN A 36 -0.31 -11.37 2.85
N GLN A 37 -1.15 -10.54 2.23
CA GLN A 37 -0.90 -9.10 2.22
C GLN A 37 -1.16 -8.47 3.59
N SER A 38 -0.30 -7.53 3.97
CA SER A 38 -0.49 -6.65 5.12
C SER A 38 -1.60 -5.62 4.87
N VAL A 39 -2.06 -4.96 5.94
CA VAL A 39 -3.05 -3.86 5.84
C VAL A 39 -2.48 -2.70 5.01
N ALA A 40 -1.20 -2.38 5.19
CA ALA A 40 -0.50 -1.34 4.44
C ALA A 40 -0.43 -1.65 2.95
N GLU A 41 -0.06 -2.88 2.56
CA GLU A 41 -0.02 -3.29 1.16
C GLU A 41 -1.38 -3.16 0.47
N ARG A 42 -2.45 -3.63 1.14
CA ARG A 42 -3.82 -3.48 0.63
C ARG A 42 -4.20 -2.02 0.48
N TYR A 43 -3.86 -1.18 1.44
CA TYR A 43 -4.12 0.26 1.39
C TYR A 43 -3.42 0.92 0.19
N PHE A 44 -2.11 0.66 0.00
CA PHE A 44 -1.35 1.25 -1.12
C PHE A 44 -1.80 0.74 -2.49
N LEU A 45 -2.34 -0.48 -2.58
CA LEU A 45 -2.87 -1.05 -3.81
C LEU A 45 -4.34 -0.67 -4.08
N GLY A 46 -4.98 0.11 -3.19
CA GLY A 46 -6.38 0.48 -3.31
C GLY A 46 -7.35 -0.70 -3.12
N TYR A 47 -6.94 -1.74 -2.40
CA TYR A 47 -7.74 -2.93 -2.09
C TYR A 47 -8.42 -2.80 -0.72
N PRO A 48 -9.57 -3.47 -0.46
CA PRO A 48 -10.18 -3.48 0.87
C PRO A 48 -9.19 -3.92 1.95
N THR A 49 -8.90 -3.03 2.88
CA THR A 49 -7.84 -3.20 3.90
C THR A 49 -8.19 -4.28 4.94
N GLY A 50 -9.48 -4.59 5.11
CA GLY A 50 -9.96 -5.47 6.18
C GLY A 50 -9.86 -4.84 7.58
N ALA A 51 -9.55 -3.54 7.67
CA ALA A 51 -9.60 -2.82 8.94
C ALA A 51 -11.05 -2.79 9.49
N PRO A 52 -11.24 -2.86 10.82
CA PRO A 52 -12.56 -2.83 11.40
C PRO A 52 -13.28 -1.51 11.09
N THR A 53 -14.59 -1.57 10.93
CA THR A 53 -15.42 -0.37 10.90
C THR A 53 -15.45 0.26 12.29
N LEU A 54 -15.16 1.55 12.38
CA LEU A 54 -15.12 2.29 13.63
C LEU A 54 -16.46 3.01 13.87
N PRO A 55 -16.86 3.25 15.13
CA PRO A 55 -18.09 3.99 15.43
C PRO A 55 -18.00 5.42 14.93
N THR A 56 -19.14 6.02 14.59
CA THR A 56 -19.22 7.44 14.22
C THR A 56 -18.74 8.30 15.40
N PRO A 57 -17.66 9.09 15.23
CA PRO A 57 -17.10 9.87 16.33
C PRO A 57 -18.08 10.97 16.76
N GLN A 58 -18.17 11.23 18.06
CA GLN A 58 -19.07 12.25 18.64
C GLN A 58 -18.30 13.48 19.16
N SER A 59 -16.97 13.44 19.10
CA SER A 59 -16.08 14.51 19.53
C SER A 59 -14.82 14.60 18.66
N PHE A 60 -14.08 15.70 18.80
CA PHE A 60 -12.76 15.85 18.18
C PHE A 60 -11.78 14.77 18.66
N THR A 61 -11.84 14.41 19.95
CA THR A 61 -11.01 13.35 20.52
C THR A 61 -11.33 11.99 19.91
N ASP A 62 -12.61 11.64 19.76
CA ASP A 62 -13.02 10.38 19.11
C ASP A 62 -12.56 10.34 17.65
N THR A 63 -12.62 11.48 16.96
CA THR A 63 -12.16 11.59 15.57
C THR A 63 -10.66 11.32 15.47
N ALA A 64 -9.87 11.95 16.35
CA ALA A 64 -8.42 11.73 16.41
C ALA A 64 -8.06 10.29 16.76
N LEU A 65 -8.76 9.70 17.73
CA LEU A 65 -8.58 8.29 18.12
C LEU A 65 -8.92 7.35 16.98
N ASN A 66 -10.05 7.55 16.30
CA ASN A 66 -10.42 6.73 15.15
C ASN A 66 -9.39 6.82 14.02
N GLY A 67 -8.95 8.04 13.68
CA GLY A 67 -7.91 8.27 12.69
C GLY A 67 -6.62 7.55 13.05
N TYR A 68 -6.15 7.69 14.30
CA TYR A 68 -4.97 7.01 14.80
C TYR A 68 -5.11 5.48 14.83
N SER A 69 -6.27 4.95 15.23
CA SER A 69 -6.59 3.52 15.24
C SER A 69 -6.51 2.88 13.86
N PHE A 70 -6.81 3.64 12.81
CA PHE A 70 -6.59 3.21 11.43
C PHE A 70 -5.13 3.41 11.01
N PHE A 71 -4.59 4.62 11.17
CA PHE A 71 -3.29 5.02 10.62
C PHE A 71 -2.11 4.23 11.20
N GLN A 72 -2.17 3.83 12.47
CA GLN A 72 -1.14 2.98 13.08
C GLN A 72 -0.99 1.61 12.38
N ARG A 73 -2.05 1.11 11.71
CA ARG A 73 -2.02 -0.16 10.98
C ARG A 73 -1.26 -0.06 9.65
N LEU A 74 -0.91 1.15 9.23
CA LEU A 74 -0.16 1.43 8.01
C LEU A 74 1.36 1.53 8.27
N GLN A 75 1.79 1.43 9.54
CA GLN A 75 3.21 1.40 9.88
C GLN A 75 3.86 0.13 9.29
N LEU A 76 5.02 0.30 8.64
CA LEU A 76 5.78 -0.80 8.06
C LEU A 76 6.63 -1.51 9.12
N GLU A 77 7.18 -2.68 8.79
CA GLU A 77 7.93 -3.53 9.73
C GLU A 77 9.11 -2.80 10.41
N ASP A 78 9.76 -1.87 9.70
CA ASP A 78 10.89 -1.09 10.25
C ASP A 78 10.45 0.15 11.07
N GLY A 79 9.14 0.40 11.19
CA GLY A 79 8.58 1.44 12.05
C GLY A 79 8.25 2.79 11.39
N HIS A 80 8.56 3.02 10.12
CA HIS A 80 8.12 4.22 9.37
C HIS A 80 6.80 3.96 8.61
N TRP A 81 6.32 5.00 7.92
CA TRP A 81 5.14 4.95 7.07
C TRP A 81 5.53 5.09 5.60
N GLY A 82 4.96 4.23 4.76
CA GLY A 82 5.05 4.37 3.31
C GLY A 82 4.06 5.40 2.76
N CYS A 83 4.31 5.87 1.54
CA CYS A 83 3.36 6.69 0.79
C CYS A 83 3.56 6.52 -0.72
N ASP A 84 2.53 6.86 -1.50
CA ASP A 84 2.74 7.22 -2.90
C ASP A 84 3.35 8.63 -2.94
N TYR A 85 4.55 8.72 -3.50
CA TYR A 85 5.30 9.97 -3.63
C TYR A 85 5.57 10.33 -5.10
N GLY A 86 4.64 9.95 -5.99
CA GLY A 86 4.62 10.40 -7.37
C GLY A 86 4.20 11.86 -7.53
N GLY A 87 4.04 12.27 -8.79
CA GLY A 87 3.57 13.61 -9.15
C GLY A 87 4.21 14.11 -10.45
N PRO A 88 5.54 14.29 -10.49
CA PRO A 88 6.23 14.73 -11.69
C PRO A 88 6.14 13.71 -12.84
N SER A 89 5.54 14.08 -13.96
CA SER A 89 5.33 13.18 -15.12
C SER A 89 6.57 13.02 -16.03
N PHE A 90 7.71 13.63 -15.69
CA PHE A 90 8.93 13.60 -16.49
C PHE A 90 10.02 12.64 -15.96
N LEU A 91 9.80 11.98 -14.82
CA LEU A 91 10.77 11.06 -14.23
C LEU A 91 10.80 9.71 -14.98
N LEU A 92 9.63 9.11 -15.23
CA LEU A 92 9.53 7.82 -15.91
C LEU A 92 10.07 7.83 -17.36
N PRO A 93 9.81 8.85 -18.20
CA PRO A 93 10.39 8.90 -19.54
C PRO A 93 11.92 8.79 -19.57
N GLY A 94 12.61 9.51 -18.66
CA GLY A 94 14.07 9.45 -18.58
C GLY A 94 14.59 8.05 -18.21
N LEU A 95 13.92 7.37 -17.28
CA LEU A 95 14.25 5.99 -16.91
C LEU A 95 14.04 5.03 -18.09
N VAL A 96 12.91 5.13 -18.80
CA VAL A 96 12.57 4.25 -19.92
C VAL A 96 13.54 4.40 -21.09
N PHE A 97 14.00 5.62 -21.40
CA PHE A 97 14.96 5.82 -22.49
C PHE A 97 16.38 5.34 -22.18
N ALA A 98 16.75 5.26 -20.90
CA ALA A 98 18.09 4.84 -20.49
C ALA A 98 18.24 3.31 -20.35
N MET A 99 17.13 2.57 -20.28
CA MET A 99 17.09 1.10 -20.22
C MET A 99 17.09 0.50 -21.62
#